data_AF-A0A442LUX9-F1
#
_entry.id   AF-A0A442LUX9-F1
#
_cell.length_a   1.000
_cell.length_b   1.000
_cell.length_c   1.000
_cell.angle_alpha   90.00
_cell.angle_beta   90.00
_cell.angle_gamma   90.00
#
_symmetry.space_group_name_H-M   'P 1'
#
loop_
_entity.id
_entity.type
_entity.pdbx_description
1 polymer ?
#
loop_
_entity_poly.entity_id
_entity_poly.type
_entity_poly.pdbx_seq_one_letter_code
_entity_poly.pdbx_strand_id
1 'polypeptide(L)' 'LRRQALIRRMRPDLEVVMFRGNVQTRLRKLDEGVADGTILAYAGLKRLGLEDIITDLMPLDIFPPAPGQGAI' A
#
# COMPACT_ATOMS: atom_id res chain seq x y z
N LEU A 1 -6.11 6.33 7.29
CA LEU A 1 -6.04 7.81 7.41
C LEU A 1 -4.95 8.41 6.50
N ARG A 2 -3.64 8.35 6.81
CA ARG A 2 -2.58 8.99 5.96
C ARG A 2 -2.66 8.62 4.48
N ARG A 3 -2.51 7.33 4.15
CA ARG A 3 -2.51 6.84 2.76
C ARG A 3 -3.80 7.16 2.02
N GLN A 4 -4.94 6.95 2.68
CA GLN A 4 -6.26 7.27 2.15
C GLN A 4 -6.41 8.76 1.81
N ALA A 5 -5.96 9.66 2.69
CA ALA A 5 -6.02 11.10 2.44
C ALA A 5 -5.16 11.51 1.23
N LEU A 6 -3.95 10.97 1.11
CA LEU A 6 -3.06 11.23 -0.02
C LEU A 6 -3.65 10.72 -1.34
N ILE A 7 -4.19 9.49 -1.36
CA ILE A 7 -4.83 8.94 -2.57
C ILE A 7 -6.04 9.76 -2.97
N ARG A 8 -6.95 10.12 -2.05
CA ARG A 8 -8.11 10.95 -2.39
C ARG A 8 -7.74 12.34 -2.90
N ARG A 9 -6.60 12.89 -2.46
CA ARG A 9 -6.08 14.15 -2.99
C ARG A 9 -5.56 14.01 -4.42
N MET A 10 -4.87 12.91 -4.74
CA MET A 10 -4.27 12.68 -6.06
C MET A 10 -5.28 12.16 -7.10
N ARG A 11 -6.19 11.29 -6.65
CA ARG A 11 -7.15 10.54 -7.45
C ARG A 11 -8.49 10.51 -6.71
N PRO A 12 -9.22 11.65 -6.70
CA PRO A 12 -10.51 11.76 -6.02
C PRO A 12 -11.60 10.87 -6.65
N ASP A 13 -11.36 10.37 -7.86
CA ASP A 13 -12.20 9.44 -8.59
C ASP A 13 -12.14 7.99 -8.06
N LEU A 14 -11.13 7.65 -7.25
CA LEU A 14 -10.98 6.30 -6.71
C LEU A 14 -11.78 6.08 -5.42
N GLU A 15 -12.45 4.93 -5.36
CA GLU A 15 -12.99 4.42 -4.11
C GLU A 15 -11.87 3.84 -3.25
N VAL A 16 -11.76 4.28 -1.99
CA VAL A 16 -10.76 3.76 -1.06
C VAL A 16 -11.40 2.76 -0.12
N VAL A 17 -11.19 1.48 -0.40
CA VAL A 17 -11.60 0.36 0.45
C VAL A 17 -10.56 0.10 1.54
N MET A 18 -11.02 -0.11 2.77
CA MET A 18 -10.14 -0.34 3.92
C MET A 18 -10.21 -1.80 4.36
N PHE A 19 -9.11 -2.53 4.23
CA PHE A 19 -8.98 -3.87 4.80
C PHE A 19 -7.71 -4.03 5.63
N ARG A 20 -7.83 -4.81 6.72
CA ARG A 20 -6.78 -5.07 7.70
C ARG A 20 -6.32 -6.53 7.64
N GLY A 21 -5.16 -6.77 8.24
CA GLY A 21 -4.43 -8.04 8.26
C GLY A 21 -2.93 -7.81 8.17
N ASN A 22 -2.15 -8.88 8.25
CA ASN A 22 -0.73 -8.88 7.87
C ASN A 22 -0.59 -8.76 6.34
N VAL A 23 0.63 -8.76 5.80
CA VAL A 23 0.86 -8.64 4.35
C VAL A 23 0.16 -9.77 3.57
N GLN A 24 0.33 -11.02 4.00
CA GLN A 24 -0.24 -12.19 3.30
C GLN A 24 -1.77 -12.15 3.27
N THR A 25 -2.44 -11.87 4.39
CA THR A 25 -3.91 -11.75 4.44
C THR A 25 -4.41 -10.61 3.55
N ARG A 26 -3.63 -9.53 3.40
CA ARG A 26 -4.01 -8.40 2.52
C ARG A 26 -3.86 -8.77 1.05
N LEU A 27 -2.79 -9.48 0.67
CA LEU A 27 -2.61 -9.97 -0.70
C LEU A 27 -3.72 -10.94 -1.07
N ARG A 28 -4.06 -11.89 -0.18
CA ARG A 28 -5.19 -12.80 -0.43
C ARG A 28 -6.52 -12.07 -0.65
N LYS A 29 -6.81 -11.03 0.15
CA LYS A 29 -8.01 -10.21 -0.04
C LYS A 29 -8.01 -9.45 -1.37
N LEU A 30 -6.83 -9.05 -1.86
CA LEU A 30 -6.68 -8.46 -3.18
C LEU A 30 -7.01 -9.49 -4.27
N ASP A 31 -6.46 -10.70 -4.15
CA ASP A 31 -6.74 -11.82 -5.07
C ASP A 31 -8.22 -12.25 -5.05
N GLU A 32 -8.89 -12.13 -3.90
CA GLU A 32 -10.33 -12.36 -3.72
C GLU A 32 -11.22 -11.23 -4.29
N GLY A 33 -10.63 -10.15 -4.82
CA GLY A 33 -11.36 -9.05 -5.45
C GLY A 33 -11.94 -8.02 -4.47
N VAL A 34 -11.45 -7.94 -3.22
CA VAL A 34 -11.91 -6.92 -2.25
C VAL A 34 -11.51 -5.50 -2.69
N ALA A 35 -10.47 -5.36 -3.51
CA ALA A 35 -10.06 -4.13 -4.17
C ALA A 35 -9.29 -4.45 -5.45
N ASP A 36 -9.21 -3.49 -6.38
CA ASP A 36 -8.42 -3.65 -7.61
C ASP A 36 -6.92 -3.43 -7.40
N GLY A 37 -6.53 -2.79 -6.30
CA GLY A 37 -5.15 -2.50 -5.96
C GLY A 37 -4.95 -2.24 -4.47
N THR A 38 -3.71 -2.36 -4.00
CA THR A 38 -3.35 -2.06 -2.61
C THR A 38 -2.01 -1.35 -2.50
N ILE A 39 -1.82 -0.62 -1.41
CA ILE A 39 -0.59 0.13 -1.13
C ILE A 39 0.08 -0.44 0.11
N LEU A 40 1.25 -1.04 -0.09
CA LEU A 40 2.08 -1.64 0.96
C LEU A 40 3.40 -0.89 1.09
N ALA A 41 4.07 -1.06 2.23
CA ALA A 41 5.40 -0.46 2.42
C ALA A 41 6.44 -1.34 1.71
N TYR A 42 7.27 -0.75 0.85
CA TYR A 42 8.39 -1.42 0.18
C TYR A 42 9.26 -2.22 1.16
N ALA A 43 9.68 -1.60 2.27
CA ALA A 43 10.51 -2.26 3.27
C ALA A 43 9.88 -3.55 3.86
N GLY A 44 8.55 -3.60 3.96
CA GLY A 44 7.84 -4.78 4.43
C GLY A 44 7.85 -5.91 3.40
N LEU A 45 7.66 -5.58 2.12
CA LEU A 45 7.71 -6.54 1.01
C LEU A 45 9.13 -7.08 0.81
N LYS A 46 10.13 -6.20 0.81
CA LYS A 46 11.55 -6.56 0.71
C LYS A 46 11.98 -7.58 1.76
N ARG A 47 11.61 -7.36 3.02
CA ARG A 47 11.94 -8.28 4.12
C ARG A 47 11.29 -9.65 3.98
N LEU A 48 10.17 -9.73 3.28
CA LEU A 48 9.44 -10.98 3.01
C LEU A 48 9.88 -11.65 1.70
N GLY A 49 10.82 -11.06 0.95
CA GLY A 49 11.20 -11.56 -0.38
C GLY A 49 10.09 -11.42 -1.42
N LEU A 50 9.18 -10.47 -1.25
CA LEU A 50 8.03 -10.22 -2.13
C LEU A 50 8.25 -8.98 -2.99
N GLU A 51 9.46 -8.76 -3.50
CA GLU A 51 9.74 -7.59 -4.34
C GLU A 51 9.12 -7.72 -5.73
N ASP A 52 8.98 -8.96 -6.23
CA ASP A 52 8.51 -9.25 -7.59
C ASP A 52 7.04 -8.89 -7.83
N ILE A 53 6.23 -8.72 -6.77
CA ILE A 53 4.82 -8.33 -6.90
C ILE A 53 4.61 -6.81 -6.96
N ILE A 54 5.68 -6.03 -6.79
CA ILE A 54 5.59 -4.57 -6.78
C ILE A 54 5.38 -4.09 -8.21
N THR A 55 4.27 -3.40 -8.45
CA THR A 55 3.94 -2.84 -9.75
C THR A 55 4.46 -1.42 -9.95
N ASP A 56 4.59 -0.65 -8.86
CA ASP A 56 5.09 0.72 -8.89
C ASP A 56 5.61 1.17 -7.51
N LEU A 57 6.54 2.13 -7.51
CA LEU A 57 7.06 2.78 -6.31
C LEU A 57 6.65 4.26 -6.30
N MET A 58 5.87 4.65 -5.30
CA MET A 58 5.38 6.03 -5.24
C MET A 58 6.49 7.04 -4.93
N PRO A 59 6.56 8.17 -5.67
CA PRO A 59 7.48 9.27 -5.39
C PRO A 59 7.33 9.83 -3.97
N LEU A 60 8.44 10.19 -3.33
CA LEU A 60 8.47 10.63 -1.92
C LEU A 60 7.87 12.02 -1.68
N ASP A 61 7.92 12.88 -2.69
CA ASP A 61 7.35 14.22 -2.70
C ASP A 61 5.81 14.19 -2.80
N ILE A 62 5.27 13.19 -3.50
CA ILE A 62 3.82 13.02 -3.69
C ILE A 62 3.21 12.14 -2.58
N PHE A 63 3.90 11.06 -2.20
CA PHE A 63 3.41 10.08 -1.24
C PHE A 63 4.39 9.86 -0.08
N PRO A 64 4.55 10.86 0.80
CA PRO A 64 5.54 10.77 1.87
C PRO A 64 5.26 9.59 2.81
N PRO A 65 6.29 8.88 3.29
CA PRO A 65 6.13 7.74 4.19
C PRO A 65 5.55 8.15 5.55
N ALA A 66 5.12 7.17 6.34
CA ALA A 66 4.85 7.45 7.75
C ALA A 66 6.17 7.69 8.49
N PRO A 67 6.21 8.52 9.55
CA PRO A 67 7.39 8.64 10.40
C PRO A 67 7.88 7.27 10.88
N GLY A 68 9.18 7.01 10.76
CA GLY A 68 9.78 5.72 11.13
C GLY A 68 9.46 4.54 10.19
N GLN A 69 8.78 4.75 9.06
CA GLN A 69 8.46 3.66 8.13
C GLN A 69 9.75 3.03 7.61
N GLY A 70 9.97 1.76 7.94
CA GLY A 70 11.14 1.00 7.52
C GLY A 70 12.27 0.94 8.55
N ALA A 71 12.19 1.66 9.67
CA ALA A 71 13.11 1.45 10.80
C ALA A 71 12.73 0.18 11.60
N ILE A 72 13.71 -0.42 12.29
CA ILE A 72 13.57 -1.50 13.29
C ILE A 72 14.35 -1.06 14.53
#